data_AF-A0A2E6KCN2-F1
#
_entry.id   AF-A0A2E6KCN2-F1
#
_cell.length_a   1.000
_cell.length_b   1.000
_cell.length_c   1.000
_cell.angle_alpha   90.00
_cell.angle_beta   90.00
_cell.angle_gamma   90.00
#
_symmetry.space_group_name_H-M   'P 1'
#
loop_
_entity.id
_entity.type
_entity.pdbx_description
1 polymer ?
#
loop_
_entity_poly.entity_id
_entity_poly.type
_entity_poly.pdbx_seq_one_letter_code
_entity_poly.pdbx_strand_id
1 'polypeptide(L)'
;MGLLERLKDVNDDSIESEIAHDILETLESTKELISPRRVIFASATVLSLILVSIFTVVWIVPYDRVSVDVVYRQGTSGHIILAQLDNQGSREITDVTISIRFTDKNSIELGRTDHYIGSLSAHSFYAGDDLELIIGGASVWENYQIEILLEYSYYNGIVDERWTHQVGDWTMELFTDRAPITIF
;
A
#
# COMPACT_ATOMS: atom_id res chain seq x y z
N MET A 1 38.04 31.15 50.03
CA MET A 1 37.99 30.32 48.81
C MET A 1 39.36 30.38 48.18
N GLY A 2 39.98 29.21 48.00
CA GLY A 2 41.42 29.02 48.08
C GLY A 2 42.16 29.25 46.76
N LEU A 3 43.41 29.71 46.86
CA LEU A 3 44.35 29.86 45.74
C LEU A 3 44.54 28.58 44.92
N LEU A 4 44.25 27.41 45.50
CA LEU A 4 44.27 26.11 44.84
C LEU A 4 43.15 25.93 43.81
N GLU A 5 41.99 26.55 44.01
CA GLU A 5 40.86 26.47 43.08
C GLU A 5 41.14 27.32 41.83
N ARG A 6 41.76 28.49 42.01
CA ARG A 6 42.15 29.38 40.91
C ARG A 6 43.35 28.87 40.09
N LEU A 7 44.27 28.12 40.70
CA LEU A 7 45.34 27.43 39.98
C LEU A 7 44.84 26.19 39.23
N LYS A 8 43.82 25.52 39.75
CA LYS A 8 43.15 24.41 39.05
C LYS A 8 42.37 24.91 37.84
N ASP A 9 41.60 25.99 37.99
CA ASP A 9 40.81 26.65 36.95
C ASP A 9 41.70 27.18 35.79
N VAL A 10 42.81 27.86 36.11
CA VAL A 10 43.77 28.35 35.11
C VAL A 10 44.48 27.21 34.37
N ASN A 11 44.76 26.10 35.05
CA ASN A 11 45.41 24.94 34.42
C ASN A 11 44.41 24.18 33.53
N ASP A 12 43.16 24.04 33.94
CA ASP A 12 42.08 23.43 33.15
C ASP A 12 41.76 24.27 31.90
N ASP A 13 41.59 25.59 32.05
CA ASP A 13 41.41 26.54 30.94
C ASP A 13 42.60 26.52 29.96
N SER A 14 43.82 26.38 30.48
CA SER A 14 45.02 26.31 29.63
C SER A 14 45.12 24.98 28.88
N ILE A 15 44.73 23.87 29.51
CA ILE A 15 44.70 22.53 28.89
C ILE A 15 43.58 22.47 27.86
N GLU A 16 42.39 23.01 28.17
CA GLU A 16 41.29 23.15 27.21
C GLU A 16 41.67 24.06 26.04
N SER A 17 42.38 25.16 26.29
CA SER A 17 42.88 26.05 25.23
C SER A 17 43.94 25.38 24.36
N GLU A 18 44.82 24.57 24.94
CA GLU A 18 45.86 23.84 24.20
C GLU A 18 45.24 22.73 23.34
N ILE A 19 44.27 21.98 23.89
CA ILE A 19 43.46 21.01 23.15
C ILE A 19 42.66 21.70 22.04
N ALA A 20 42.05 22.86 22.32
CA ALA A 20 41.30 23.62 21.32
C ALA A 20 42.21 24.12 20.19
N HIS A 21 43.44 24.52 20.51
CA HIS A 21 44.41 24.95 19.52
C HIS A 21 44.92 23.79 18.66
N ASP A 22 45.22 22.64 19.27
CA ASP A 22 45.63 21.42 18.56
C ASP A 22 44.50 20.91 17.63
N ILE A 23 43.25 20.95 18.10
CA ILE A 23 42.06 20.67 17.27
C ILE A 23 41.93 21.67 16.12
N LEU A 24 42.17 22.97 16.37
CA LEU A 24 42.12 23.99 15.32
C LEU A 24 43.21 23.78 14.26
N GLU A 25 44.44 23.46 14.67
CA GLU A 25 45.56 23.22 13.77
C GLU A 25 45.37 21.93 12.94
N THR A 26 44.85 20.86 13.56
CA THR A 26 44.45 19.66 12.83
C THR A 26 43.27 19.91 11.89
N LEU A 27 42.30 20.73 12.28
CA LEU A 27 41.19 21.10 11.40
C LEU A 27 41.65 22.00 10.23
N GLU A 28 42.55 22.95 10.46
CA GLU A 28 43.08 23.86 9.46
C GLU A 28 43.91 23.12 8.42
N SER A 29 44.82 22.24 8.86
CA SER A 29 45.58 21.35 7.98
C SER A 29 44.67 20.39 7.19
N THR A 30 43.60 19.89 7.81
CA THR A 30 42.61 19.04 7.14
C THR A 30 41.75 19.81 6.12
N LYS A 31 41.48 21.10 6.38
CA LYS A 31 40.67 21.96 5.50
C LYS A 31 41.39 22.30 4.19
N GLU A 32 42.72 22.34 4.18
CA GLU A 32 43.52 22.46 2.95
C GLU A 32 43.48 21.19 2.09
N LEU A 33 43.35 20.02 2.72
CA LEU A 33 43.32 18.72 2.04
C LEU A 33 41.93 18.37 1.49
N ILE A 34 40.87 18.82 2.15
CA ILE A 34 39.49 18.46 1.82
C ILE A 34 38.78 19.64 1.17
N SER A 35 38.63 19.60 -0.15
CA SER A 35 37.80 20.59 -0.86
C SER A 35 36.30 20.38 -0.52
N PRO A 36 35.61 21.37 0.08
CA PRO A 36 34.22 21.23 0.51
C PRO A 36 33.27 20.85 -0.64
N ARG A 37 33.54 21.37 -1.85
CA ARG A 37 32.81 21.02 -3.07
C ARG A 37 32.88 19.53 -3.39
N ARG A 38 34.06 18.90 -3.28
CA ARG A 38 34.20 17.45 -3.57
C ARG A 38 33.47 16.60 -2.54
N VAL A 39 33.44 17.01 -1.27
CA VAL A 39 32.68 16.29 -0.23
C VAL A 39 31.19 16.34 -0.50
N ILE A 40 30.64 17.51 -0.86
CA ILE A 40 29.22 17.66 -1.23
C ILE A 40 28.88 16.81 -2.46
N PHE A 41 29.74 16.82 -3.48
CA PHE A 41 29.52 15.98 -4.66
C PHE A 41 29.61 14.49 -4.34
N ALA A 42 30.59 14.07 -3.52
CA ALA A 42 30.75 12.68 -3.12
C ALA A 42 29.53 12.20 -2.30
N SER A 43 29.07 12.99 -1.34
CA SER A 43 27.90 12.64 -0.52
C SER A 43 26.61 12.59 -1.36
N ALA A 44 26.40 13.56 -2.25
CA ALA A 44 25.26 13.55 -3.18
C ALA A 44 25.30 12.34 -4.12
N THR A 45 26.49 11.94 -4.58
CA THR A 45 26.67 10.76 -5.43
C THR A 45 26.33 9.48 -4.67
N VAL A 46 26.85 9.32 -3.45
CA VAL A 46 26.54 8.15 -2.61
C VAL A 46 25.06 8.08 -2.28
N LEU A 47 24.44 9.22 -1.92
CA LEU A 47 23.00 9.28 -1.67
C LEU A 47 22.18 8.89 -2.90
N SER A 48 22.57 9.39 -4.09
CA SER A 48 21.91 9.05 -5.34
C SER A 48 22.01 7.56 -5.65
N LEU A 49 23.18 6.94 -5.44
CA LEU A 49 23.36 5.50 -5.62
C LEU A 49 22.45 4.69 -4.68
N ILE A 50 22.29 5.12 -3.42
CA ILE A 50 21.39 4.47 -2.47
C ILE A 50 19.94 4.59 -2.93
N LEU A 51 19.50 5.78 -3.35
CA LEU A 51 18.13 5.99 -3.84
C LEU A 51 17.82 5.16 -5.10
N VAL A 52 18.75 5.12 -6.06
CA VAL A 52 18.62 4.28 -7.27
C VAL A 52 18.58 2.80 -6.91
N SER A 53 19.38 2.38 -5.93
CA SER A 53 19.40 0.98 -5.47
C SER A 53 18.04 0.58 -4.87
N ILE A 54 17.49 1.41 -3.98
CA ILE A 54 16.16 1.18 -3.38
C ILE A 54 15.09 1.12 -4.48
N PHE A 55 15.11 2.06 -5.42
CA PHE A 55 14.17 2.09 -6.53
C PHE A 55 14.25 0.83 -7.41
N THR A 56 15.48 0.37 -7.69
CA THR A 56 15.70 -0.85 -8.48
C THR A 56 15.15 -2.09 -7.77
N VAL A 57 15.34 -2.19 -6.44
CA VAL A 57 14.78 -3.30 -5.64
C VAL A 57 13.25 -3.28 -5.65
N VAL A 58 12.63 -2.11 -5.48
CA VAL A 58 11.16 -1.99 -5.51
C VAL A 58 10.58 -2.38 -6.87
N TRP A 59 11.26 -2.05 -7.97
CA TRP A 59 10.82 -2.41 -9.31
C TRP A 59 11.01 -3.89 -9.63
N ILE A 60 12.09 -4.51 -9.13
CA ILE A 60 12.44 -5.89 -9.50
C ILE A 60 11.65 -6.94 -8.72
N VAL A 61 11.26 -6.62 -7.48
CA VAL A 61 10.52 -7.52 -6.60
C VAL A 61 9.07 -7.62 -7.12
N PRO A 62 8.66 -8.77 -7.70
CA PRO A 62 7.31 -8.93 -8.15
C PRO A 62 6.40 -9.01 -6.94
N TYR A 63 5.24 -8.36 -7.02
CA TYR A 63 4.24 -8.46 -5.98
C TYR A 63 2.86 -8.55 -6.62
N ASP A 64 2.00 -9.32 -5.98
CA ASP A 64 0.60 -9.42 -6.33
C ASP A 64 -0.24 -8.59 -5.36
N ARG A 65 -1.25 -7.92 -5.92
CA ARG A 65 -2.16 -7.07 -5.16
C ARG A 65 -3.44 -6.85 -5.96
N VAL A 66 -4.43 -7.68 -5.68
CA VAL A 66 -5.76 -7.60 -6.29
C VAL A 66 -6.78 -7.12 -5.27
N SER A 67 -7.69 -6.24 -5.70
CA SER A 67 -8.79 -5.76 -4.88
C SER A 67 -10.10 -5.73 -5.64
N VAL A 68 -11.19 -5.96 -4.90
CA VAL A 68 -12.55 -5.79 -5.40
C VAL A 68 -13.19 -4.63 -4.65
N ASP A 69 -13.57 -3.61 -5.39
CA ASP A 69 -14.35 -2.49 -4.87
C ASP A 69 -15.82 -2.73 -5.19
N VAL A 70 -16.68 -2.72 -4.17
CA VAL A 70 -18.11 -2.92 -4.32
C VAL A 70 -18.88 -1.71 -3.80
N VAL A 71 -19.82 -1.25 -4.60
CA VAL A 71 -20.75 -0.18 -4.26
C VAL A 71 -22.15 -0.76 -4.27
N TYR A 72 -22.76 -0.79 -3.09
CA TYR A 72 -24.17 -1.13 -2.91
C TYR A 72 -25.00 0.14 -2.87
N ARG A 73 -26.14 0.13 -3.56
CA ARG A 73 -27.14 1.21 -3.53
C ARG A 73 -28.55 0.64 -3.47
N GLN A 74 -29.36 1.29 -2.65
CA GLN A 74 -30.79 1.07 -2.57
C GLN A 74 -31.54 2.08 -3.44
N GLY A 75 -32.36 1.57 -4.35
CA GLY A 75 -33.29 2.35 -5.15
C GLY A 75 -34.74 2.16 -4.69
N THR A 76 -35.65 2.97 -5.21
CA THR A 76 -37.08 2.89 -4.86
C THR A 76 -37.74 1.56 -5.25
N SER A 77 -37.18 0.85 -6.24
CA SER A 77 -37.73 -0.40 -6.77
C SER A 77 -36.81 -1.62 -6.60
N GLY A 78 -35.71 -1.50 -5.84
CA GLY A 78 -34.77 -2.60 -5.68
C GLY A 78 -33.38 -2.20 -5.21
N HIS A 79 -32.44 -3.10 -5.41
CA HIS A 79 -31.05 -2.99 -4.99
C HIS A 79 -30.14 -3.05 -6.22
N ILE A 80 -29.05 -2.28 -6.18
CA ILE A 80 -28.04 -2.25 -7.22
C ILE A 80 -26.69 -2.50 -6.55
N ILE A 81 -25.96 -3.46 -7.06
CA ILE A 81 -24.59 -3.78 -6.66
C ILE A 81 -23.71 -3.56 -7.88
N LEU A 82 -22.70 -2.73 -7.73
CA LEU A 82 -21.68 -2.47 -8.73
C LEU A 82 -20.35 -2.93 -8.18
N ALA A 83 -19.59 -3.70 -8.95
CA ALA A 83 -18.24 -4.08 -8.58
C ALA A 83 -17.22 -3.67 -9.62
N GLN A 84 -16.00 -3.45 -9.13
CA GLN A 84 -14.81 -3.22 -9.93
C GLN A 84 -13.70 -4.10 -9.38
N LEU A 85 -13.02 -4.79 -10.28
CA LEU A 85 -11.80 -5.53 -9.97
C LEU A 85 -10.60 -4.67 -10.34
N ASP A 86 -9.62 -4.54 -9.46
CA ASP A 86 -8.38 -3.79 -9.69
C ASP A 86 -7.17 -4.69 -9.44
N ASN A 87 -6.28 -4.76 -10.44
CA ASN A 87 -4.96 -5.37 -10.30
C ASN A 87 -3.93 -4.26 -10.08
N GLN A 88 -3.58 -4.03 -8.81
CA GLN A 88 -2.53 -3.10 -8.38
C GLN A 88 -1.15 -3.76 -8.30
N GLY A 89 -1.06 -5.06 -8.61
CA GLY A 89 0.16 -5.84 -8.67
C GLY A 89 1.08 -5.37 -9.78
N SER A 90 2.34 -5.80 -9.71
CA SER A 90 3.34 -5.49 -10.75
C SER A 90 3.31 -6.45 -11.94
N ARG A 91 2.39 -7.43 -11.93
CA ARG A 91 2.24 -8.45 -12.98
C ARG A 91 0.78 -8.68 -13.37
N GLU A 92 0.60 -9.22 -14.56
CA GLU A 92 -0.70 -9.69 -15.05
C GLU A 92 -1.18 -10.91 -14.24
N ILE A 93 -2.49 -10.96 -13.99
CA ILE A 93 -3.19 -12.13 -13.44
C ILE A 93 -4.01 -12.79 -14.55
N THR A 94 -4.22 -14.11 -14.47
CA THR A 94 -4.93 -14.89 -15.48
C THR A 94 -6.04 -15.72 -14.86
N ASP A 95 -6.94 -16.20 -15.72
CA ASP A 95 -8.01 -17.14 -15.35
C ASP A 95 -8.84 -16.61 -14.18
N VAL A 96 -9.21 -15.32 -14.25
CA VAL A 96 -9.91 -14.63 -13.17
C VAL A 96 -11.39 -14.95 -13.25
N THR A 97 -11.96 -15.46 -12.17
CA THR A 97 -13.40 -15.67 -12.01
C THR A 97 -13.88 -14.85 -10.84
N ILE A 98 -14.89 -14.02 -11.07
CA ILE A 98 -15.54 -13.24 -10.02
C ILE A 98 -17.03 -13.58 -9.99
N SER A 99 -17.52 -13.90 -8.79
CA SER A 99 -18.92 -14.19 -8.51
C SER A 99 -19.43 -13.24 -7.44
N ILE A 100 -20.53 -12.57 -7.70
CA ILE A 100 -21.18 -11.67 -6.73
C ILE A 100 -22.59 -12.18 -6.52
N ARG A 101 -22.92 -12.48 -5.26
CA ARG A 101 -24.20 -13.05 -4.85
C ARG A 101 -24.89 -12.13 -3.86
N PHE A 102 -26.17 -11.91 -4.07
CA PHE A 102 -27.03 -11.18 -3.15
C PHE A 102 -27.96 -12.16 -2.46
N THR A 103 -27.92 -12.22 -1.13
CA THR A 103 -28.68 -13.19 -0.33
C THR A 103 -29.45 -12.51 0.81
N ASP A 104 -30.57 -13.09 1.22
CA ASP A 104 -31.32 -12.69 2.42
C ASP A 104 -30.62 -13.20 3.70
N LYS A 105 -31.06 -12.76 4.89
CA LYS A 105 -30.58 -13.21 6.21
C LYS A 105 -30.55 -14.72 6.40
N ASN A 106 -31.38 -15.45 5.65
CA ASN A 106 -31.45 -16.91 5.66
C ASN A 106 -30.51 -17.57 4.64
N SER A 107 -29.58 -16.80 4.05
CA SER A 107 -28.69 -17.21 2.96
C SER A 107 -29.43 -17.72 1.72
N ILE A 108 -30.66 -17.24 1.50
CA ILE A 108 -31.43 -17.53 0.29
C ILE A 108 -30.96 -16.56 -0.78
N GLU A 109 -30.49 -17.09 -1.91
CA GLU A 109 -30.01 -16.31 -3.04
C GLU A 109 -31.17 -15.60 -3.76
N LEU A 110 -31.05 -14.28 -3.86
CA LEU A 110 -32.00 -13.41 -4.56
C LEU A 110 -31.50 -13.05 -5.96
N GLY A 111 -30.17 -13.05 -6.16
CA GLY A 111 -29.56 -12.94 -7.47
C GLY A 111 -28.05 -13.12 -7.42
N ARG A 112 -27.46 -13.29 -8.60
CA ARG A 112 -26.03 -13.55 -8.80
C ARG A 112 -25.58 -13.02 -10.16
N THR A 113 -24.35 -12.52 -10.21
CA THR A 113 -23.59 -12.39 -11.45
C THR A 113 -22.29 -13.18 -11.34
N ASP A 114 -21.93 -13.88 -12.41
CA ASP A 114 -20.70 -14.66 -12.53
C ASP A 114 -19.99 -14.21 -13.81
N HIS A 115 -18.73 -13.81 -13.71
CA HIS A 115 -17.97 -13.36 -14.86
C HIS A 115 -16.54 -13.92 -14.86
N TYR A 116 -16.07 -14.23 -16.07
CA TYR A 116 -14.74 -14.77 -16.32
C TYR A 116 -13.92 -13.80 -17.17
N ILE A 117 -12.74 -13.46 -16.68
CA ILE A 117 -11.78 -12.58 -17.35
C ILE A 117 -10.52 -13.41 -17.64
N GLY A 118 -10.20 -13.56 -18.92
CA GLY A 118 -9.07 -14.39 -19.35
C GLY A 118 -7.73 -13.90 -18.79
N SER A 119 -7.48 -12.59 -18.85
CA SER A 119 -6.34 -11.98 -18.21
C SER A 119 -6.57 -10.50 -17.87
N LEU A 120 -5.92 -10.03 -16.80
CA LEU A 120 -5.99 -8.64 -16.35
C LEU A 120 -4.57 -8.11 -16.11
N SER A 121 -4.18 -7.13 -16.91
CA SER A 121 -2.82 -6.57 -16.90
C SER A 121 -2.46 -5.90 -15.57
N ALA A 122 -1.16 -5.76 -15.31
CA ALA A 122 -0.65 -5.01 -14.16
C ALA A 122 -1.16 -3.55 -14.17
N HIS A 123 -1.49 -3.02 -13.00
CA HIS A 123 -1.99 -1.65 -12.83
C HIS A 123 -3.21 -1.34 -13.70
N SER A 124 -4.11 -2.31 -13.87
CA SER A 124 -5.32 -2.17 -14.66
C SER A 124 -6.54 -2.62 -13.87
N PHE A 125 -7.72 -2.17 -14.30
CA PHE A 125 -8.98 -2.48 -13.67
C PHE A 125 -9.98 -3.02 -14.69
N TYR A 126 -10.94 -3.78 -14.21
CA TYR A 126 -12.08 -4.27 -14.97
C TYR A 126 -13.38 -3.87 -14.26
N ALA A 127 -14.26 -3.20 -14.99
CA ALA A 127 -15.56 -2.75 -14.55
C ALA A 127 -16.51 -2.69 -15.74
N GLY A 128 -17.82 -2.83 -15.50
CA GLY A 128 -18.85 -2.76 -16.53
C GLY A 128 -20.11 -3.51 -16.13
N ASP A 129 -21.03 -3.65 -17.08
CA ASP A 129 -22.32 -4.32 -16.90
C ASP A 129 -22.17 -5.78 -16.44
N ASP A 130 -21.08 -6.44 -16.82
CA ASP A 130 -20.76 -7.80 -16.39
C ASP A 130 -20.58 -7.93 -14.86
N LEU A 131 -20.17 -6.85 -14.19
CA LEU A 131 -20.00 -6.76 -12.74
C LEU A 131 -21.10 -5.93 -12.06
N GLU A 132 -22.24 -5.76 -12.74
CA GLU A 132 -23.44 -5.17 -12.19
C GLU A 132 -24.47 -6.24 -11.82
N LEU A 133 -25.11 -6.07 -10.67
CA LEU A 133 -26.23 -6.90 -10.22
C LEU A 133 -27.38 -6.02 -9.77
N ILE A 134 -28.52 -6.12 -10.46
CA ILE A 134 -29.75 -5.39 -10.15
C ILE A 134 -30.78 -6.38 -9.62
N ILE A 135 -31.25 -6.15 -8.39
CA ILE A 135 -32.26 -6.99 -7.71
C ILE A 135 -33.56 -6.20 -7.59
N GLY A 136 -34.55 -6.57 -8.40
CA GLY A 136 -35.89 -5.99 -8.33
C GLY A 136 -36.80 -6.71 -7.33
N GLY A 137 -37.70 -5.96 -6.69
CA GLY A 137 -38.80 -6.54 -5.89
C GLY A 137 -38.44 -7.03 -4.49
N ALA A 138 -37.16 -6.97 -4.10
CA ALA A 138 -36.73 -7.19 -2.72
C ALA A 138 -37.05 -5.97 -1.84
N SER A 139 -37.31 -6.22 -0.55
CA SER A 139 -37.71 -5.18 0.41
C SER A 139 -36.54 -4.29 0.75
N VAL A 140 -36.76 -2.98 0.75
CA VAL A 140 -35.77 -1.98 1.16
C VAL A 140 -35.65 -1.80 2.68
N TRP A 141 -36.38 -2.60 3.45
CA TRP A 141 -36.45 -2.54 4.92
C TRP A 141 -35.85 -3.76 5.61
N GLU A 142 -35.24 -4.66 4.82
CA GLU A 142 -34.62 -5.89 5.31
C GLU A 142 -33.11 -5.82 5.11
N ASN A 143 -32.40 -6.63 5.90
CA ASN A 143 -30.94 -6.73 5.82
C ASN A 143 -30.56 -7.93 4.96
N TYR A 144 -29.59 -7.72 4.09
CA TYR A 144 -29.11 -8.67 3.10
C TYR A 144 -27.61 -8.86 3.23
N GLN A 145 -27.09 -9.81 2.47
CA GLN A 145 -25.67 -10.09 2.38
C GLN A 145 -25.22 -10.06 0.94
N ILE A 146 -24.11 -9.37 0.70
CA ILE A 146 -23.34 -9.44 -0.53
C ILE A 146 -22.19 -10.41 -0.28
N GLU A 147 -22.16 -11.51 -1.01
CA GLU A 147 -21.02 -12.43 -1.02
C GLU A 147 -20.24 -12.24 -2.32
N ILE A 148 -18.92 -12.05 -2.19
CA ILE A 148 -18.00 -11.89 -3.31
C ILE A 148 -17.05 -13.07 -3.27
N LEU A 149 -16.97 -13.80 -4.37
CA LEU A 149 -15.98 -14.85 -4.59
C LEU A 149 -15.04 -14.39 -5.69
N LEU A 150 -13.74 -14.41 -5.41
CA LEU A 150 -12.70 -14.06 -6.37
C LEU A 150 -11.71 -15.22 -6.45
N GLU A 151 -11.61 -15.81 -7.63
CA GLU A 151 -10.61 -16.81 -7.96
C GLU A 151 -9.71 -16.27 -9.06
N TYR A 152 -8.39 -16.39 -8.92
CA TYR A 152 -7.47 -16.02 -10.00
C TYR A 152 -6.15 -16.79 -9.91
N SER A 153 -5.50 -16.94 -11.06
CA SER A 153 -4.16 -17.47 -11.17
C SER A 153 -3.14 -16.34 -11.26
N TYR A 154 -2.06 -16.48 -10.51
CA TYR A 154 -0.89 -15.60 -10.56
C TYR A 154 0.36 -16.43 -10.80
N TYR A 155 1.51 -15.76 -10.98
CA TYR A 155 2.77 -16.34 -11.44
C TYR A 155 3.13 -17.76 -10.93
N ASN A 156 2.89 -18.07 -9.65
CA ASN A 156 3.23 -19.37 -9.06
C ASN A 156 2.14 -19.91 -8.11
N GLY A 157 0.88 -19.54 -8.32
CA GLY A 157 -0.19 -20.00 -7.45
C GLY A 157 -1.57 -19.56 -7.90
N ILE A 158 -2.55 -19.96 -7.10
CA ILE A 158 -3.96 -19.65 -7.29
C ILE A 158 -4.44 -19.01 -5.99
N VAL A 159 -5.20 -17.93 -6.11
CA VAL A 159 -5.92 -17.30 -5.01
C VAL A 159 -7.39 -17.66 -5.15
N ASP A 160 -8.00 -17.99 -4.02
CA ASP A 160 -9.44 -18.18 -3.84
C ASP A 160 -9.82 -17.41 -2.57
N GLU A 161 -10.52 -16.30 -2.76
CA GLU A 161 -10.94 -15.41 -1.69
C GLU A 161 -12.45 -15.26 -1.68
N ARG A 162 -12.99 -15.20 -0.45
CA ARG A 162 -14.41 -15.02 -0.21
C ARG A 162 -14.65 -13.94 0.82
N TRP A 163 -15.36 -12.90 0.41
CA TRP A 163 -15.79 -11.81 1.29
C TRP A 163 -17.32 -11.80 1.43
N THR A 164 -17.79 -11.39 2.60
CA THR A 164 -19.22 -11.31 2.89
C THR A 164 -19.50 -10.04 3.67
N HIS A 165 -20.37 -9.20 3.12
CA HIS A 165 -20.77 -7.93 3.72
C HIS A 165 -22.27 -7.91 3.99
N GLN A 166 -22.65 -7.45 5.17
CA GLN A 166 -24.06 -7.18 5.49
C GLN A 166 -24.42 -5.81 4.94
N VAL A 167 -25.59 -5.68 4.30
CA VAL A 167 -26.08 -4.44 3.71
C VAL A 167 -27.57 -4.25 3.99
N GLY A 168 -28.05 -3.02 3.87
CA GLY A 168 -29.48 -2.67 4.05
C GLY A 168 -29.73 -1.72 5.22
N ASP A 169 -28.72 -1.47 6.05
CA ASP A 169 -28.80 -0.45 7.10
C ASP A 169 -28.73 0.96 6.50
N TRP A 170 -28.03 1.12 5.36
CA TRP A 170 -27.88 2.41 4.67
C TRP A 170 -28.32 2.33 3.20
N THR A 171 -28.69 3.48 2.65
CA THR A 171 -29.10 3.58 1.25
C THR A 171 -27.93 3.45 0.26
N MET A 172 -26.71 3.59 0.74
CA MET A 172 -25.48 3.40 -0.03
C MET A 172 -24.36 2.93 0.91
N GLU A 173 -23.66 1.88 0.50
CA GLU A 173 -22.56 1.29 1.24
C GLU A 173 -21.40 0.98 0.28
N LEU A 174 -20.16 1.20 0.73
CA LEU A 174 -18.95 0.97 -0.08
C LEU A 174 -18.03 0.00 0.66
N PHE A 175 -17.54 -1.00 -0.07
CA PHE A 175 -16.65 -2.01 0.43
C PHE A 175 -15.42 -2.09 -0.47
N THR A 176 -14.24 -2.24 0.13
CA THR A 176 -12.99 -2.50 -0.59
C THR A 176 -12.35 -3.72 0.03
N ASP A 177 -12.42 -4.83 -0.68
CA ASP A 177 -11.82 -6.08 -0.28
C ASP A 177 -10.47 -6.25 -0.98
N ARG A 178 -9.48 -6.74 -0.23
CA ARG A 178 -8.11 -6.91 -0.73
C ARG A 178 -7.69 -8.34 -0.52
N ALA A 179 -7.24 -8.99 -1.60
CA ALA A 179 -6.58 -10.27 -1.51
C ALA A 179 -5.24 -10.13 -0.76
N PRO A 180 -4.76 -11.21 -0.10
CA PRO A 180 -3.47 -11.21 0.57
C PRO A 180 -2.33 -10.81 -0.37
N ILE A 181 -1.48 -9.88 0.08
CA ILE A 181 -0.30 -9.47 -0.68
C ILE A 181 0.70 -10.62 -0.67
N THR A 182 1.09 -11.07 -1.87
CA THR A 182 2.16 -12.05 -2.06
C THR A 182 3.36 -11.38 -2.72
N ILE A 183 4.54 -11.53 -2.12
CA ILE A 183 5.81 -10.98 -2.60
C ILE A 183 6.69 -12.16 -3.04
N PHE A 184 7.32 -12.04 -4.21
CA PHE A 184 8.14 -13.09 -4.82
C PHE A 184 9.64 -12.75 -4.79
#